data_AF-A0A3A8JQH5-F1
#
_entry.id   AF-A0A3A8JQH5-F1
#
_cell.length_a   1.000
_cell.length_b   1.000
_cell.length_c   1.000
_cell.angle_alpha   90.00
_cell.angle_beta   90.00
_cell.angle_gamma   90.00
#
_symmetry.space_group_name_H-M   'P 1'
#
loop_
_entity.id
_entity.type
_entity.pdbx_description
1 polymer ?
#
loop_
_entity_poly.entity_id
_entity_poly.type
_entity_poly.pdbx_seq_one_letter_code
_entity_poly.pdbx_strand_id
1 'polypeptide(L)'
;MTATRARWRRASIAGWLTLTLCGVTAGVRASTVAPAPPRKHLSDAERIQVGRDAAAQEPGWREQSLHNFPGDAWSQDDDFSASERSWVTGEAQRRDVPVEEVFRAIDEELRSSGPVRPPRKATTAPCKPRAFYD
;
A
#
# COMPACT_ATOMS: atom_id res chain seq x y z
N MET A 1 22.29 25.86 47.46
CA MET A 1 21.18 25.10 46.79
C MET A 1 20.29 25.96 45.86
N THR A 2 20.67 27.20 45.53
CA THR A 2 19.82 28.16 44.80
C THR A 2 20.04 28.16 43.27
N ALA A 3 21.28 27.95 42.81
CA ALA A 3 21.62 27.96 41.38
C ALA A 3 20.93 26.84 40.58
N THR A 4 20.81 25.64 41.15
CA THR A 4 20.20 24.48 40.49
C THR A 4 18.70 24.71 40.24
N ARG A 5 17.97 25.22 41.24
CA ARG A 5 16.52 25.53 41.11
C ARG A 5 16.25 26.60 40.06
N ALA A 6 17.10 27.63 39.97
CA ALA A 6 16.99 28.66 38.95
C ALA A 6 17.21 28.11 37.53
N ARG A 7 18.15 27.17 37.35
CA ARG A 7 18.43 26.52 36.07
C ARG A 7 17.26 25.63 35.62
N TRP A 8 16.67 24.86 36.54
CA TRP A 8 15.48 24.04 36.28
C TRP A 8 14.27 24.89 35.91
N ARG A 9 14.01 26.00 36.62
CA ARG A 9 12.92 26.93 36.26
C ARG A 9 13.06 27.49 34.85
N ARG A 10 14.27 27.89 34.44
CA ARG A 10 14.53 28.40 33.08
C ARG A 10 14.31 27.33 32.02
N ALA A 11 14.77 26.10 32.28
CA ALA A 11 14.56 24.97 31.38
C ALA A 11 13.07 24.63 31.23
N SER A 12 12.29 24.65 32.32
CA SER A 12 10.85 24.43 32.25
C SER A 12 10.12 25.53 31.50
N ILE A 13 10.46 26.81 31.73
CA ILE A 13 9.87 27.94 30.99
C ILE A 13 10.19 27.84 29.50
N ALA A 14 11.45 27.55 29.15
CA ALA A 14 11.84 27.34 27.77
C ALA A 14 11.06 26.18 27.12
N GLY A 15 10.93 25.04 27.81
CA GLY A 15 10.16 23.90 27.32
C GLY A 15 8.68 24.21 27.08
N TRP A 16 8.04 24.94 28.01
CA TRP A 16 6.66 25.38 27.84
C TRP A 16 6.49 26.35 26.67
N LEU A 17 7.42 27.30 26.51
CA LEU A 17 7.42 28.24 25.38
C LEU A 17 7.62 27.52 24.04
N THR A 18 8.50 26.51 23.99
CA THR A 18 8.67 25.71 22.77
C THR A 18 7.40 24.93 22.45
N LEU A 19 6.78 24.30 23.45
CA LEU A 19 5.54 23.54 23.26
C LEU A 19 4.39 24.44 22.76
N THR A 20 4.21 25.62 23.37
CA THR A 20 3.17 26.56 22.93
C THR A 20 3.45 27.10 21.54
N LEU A 21 4.71 27.40 21.21
CA LEU A 21 5.09 27.81 19.86
C LEU A 21 4.80 26.72 18.82
N CYS A 22 5.12 25.46 19.10
CA CYS A 22 4.79 24.32 18.25
C CYS A 22 3.27 24.15 18.10
N GLY A 23 2.51 24.30 19.20
CA GLY A 23 1.05 24.21 19.17
C GLY A 23 0.41 25.32 18.33
N VAL A 24 0.85 26.56 18.50
CA VAL A 24 0.36 27.72 17.73
C VAL A 24 0.71 27.56 16.25
N THR A 25 1.94 27.19 15.91
CA THR A 25 2.35 26.99 14.52
C THR A 25 1.59 25.85 13.84
N ALA A 26 1.36 24.74 14.54
CA ALA A 26 0.52 23.64 14.05
C ALA A 26 -0.94 24.08 13.86
N GLY A 27 -1.50 24.82 14.82
CA GLY A 27 -2.86 25.34 14.75
C GLY A 27 -3.07 26.32 13.59
N VAL A 28 -2.13 27.27 13.40
CA VAL A 28 -2.14 28.20 12.26
C VAL A 28 -2.00 27.46 10.95
N ARG A 29 -1.11 26.46 10.84
CA ARG A 29 -0.98 25.67 9.62
C ARG A 29 -2.25 24.88 9.31
N ALA A 30 -2.87 24.28 10.32
CA ALA A 30 -4.12 23.55 10.15
C ALA A 30 -5.30 24.46 9.74
N SER A 31 -5.36 25.70 10.24
CA SER A 31 -6.44 26.63 9.89
C SER A 31 -6.24 27.34 8.55
N THR A 32 -5.00 27.43 8.07
CA THR A 32 -4.65 28.13 6.82
C THR A 32 -4.38 27.20 5.64
N VAL A 33 -4.30 25.88 5.86
CA VAL A 33 -4.08 24.92 4.78
C VAL A 33 -5.27 24.95 3.82
N ALA A 34 -4.98 25.09 2.53
CA ALA A 34 -6.01 24.97 1.50
C ALA A 34 -6.64 23.56 1.57
N PRO A 35 -7.96 23.42 1.33
CA PRO A 35 -8.57 22.11 1.15
C PRO A 35 -7.80 21.32 0.11
N ALA A 36 -7.58 20.03 0.35
CA ALA A 36 -6.97 19.17 -0.64
C ALA A 36 -7.78 19.26 -1.95
N PRO A 37 -7.12 19.42 -3.12
CA PRO A 37 -7.84 19.44 -4.38
C PRO A 37 -8.63 18.13 -4.53
N PRO A 38 -9.81 18.17 -5.19
CA PRO A 38 -10.59 16.98 -5.43
C PRO A 38 -9.72 15.95 -6.16
N ARG A 39 -9.64 14.73 -5.59
CA ARG A 39 -8.89 13.64 -6.21
C ARG A 39 -9.57 13.28 -7.52
N LYS A 40 -8.79 13.09 -8.57
CA LYS A 40 -9.31 12.55 -9.82
C LYS A 40 -9.69 11.09 -9.60
N HIS A 41 -10.81 10.69 -10.18
CA HIS A 41 -11.31 9.32 -10.12
C HIS A 41 -11.42 8.77 -11.55
N LEU A 42 -11.21 7.46 -11.68
CA LEU A 42 -11.49 6.77 -12.94
C LEU A 42 -13.00 6.75 -13.18
N SER A 43 -13.42 7.08 -14.40
CA SER A 43 -14.78 6.78 -14.86
C SER A 43 -15.00 5.27 -14.87
N ASP A 44 -16.26 4.82 -14.88
CA ASP A 44 -16.56 3.38 -14.86
C ASP A 44 -16.01 2.65 -16.10
N ALA A 45 -16.03 3.32 -17.26
CA ALA A 45 -15.43 2.78 -18.49
C ALA A 45 -13.90 2.64 -18.37
N GLU A 46 -13.23 3.65 -17.82
CA GLU A 46 -11.78 3.58 -17.60
C GLU A 46 -11.42 2.53 -16.55
N ARG A 47 -12.23 2.36 -15.51
CA ARG A 47 -12.00 1.36 -14.47
C ARG A 47 -12.04 -0.05 -15.04
N ILE A 48 -13.04 -0.36 -15.87
CA ILE A 48 -13.12 -1.64 -16.58
C ILE A 48 -11.91 -1.84 -17.49
N GLN A 49 -11.51 -0.78 -18.22
CA GLN A 49 -10.37 -0.86 -19.12
C GLN A 49 -9.07 -1.15 -18.36
N VAL A 50 -8.80 -0.41 -17.28
CA VAL A 50 -7.61 -0.58 -16.44
C VAL A 50 -7.57 -2.00 -15.85
N GLY A 51 -8.69 -2.51 -15.36
CA GLY A 51 -8.76 -3.88 -14.85
C GLY A 51 -8.40 -4.92 -15.92
N ARG A 52 -8.95 -4.78 -17.13
CA ARG A 52 -8.63 -5.68 -18.27
C ARG A 52 -7.19 -5.56 -18.73
N ASP A 53 -6.65 -4.34 -18.74
CA ASP A 53 -5.26 -4.09 -19.10
C ASP A 53 -4.32 -4.78 -18.09
N ALA A 54 -4.62 -4.71 -16.79
CA ALA A 54 -3.86 -5.43 -15.77
C ALA A 54 -3.94 -6.95 -15.96
N ALA A 55 -5.14 -7.49 -16.16
CA ALA A 55 -5.35 -8.92 -16.41
C ALA A 55 -4.59 -9.42 -17.67
N ALA A 56 -4.45 -8.58 -18.69
CA ALA A 56 -3.68 -8.90 -19.89
C ALA A 56 -2.16 -8.96 -19.63
N GLN A 57 -1.66 -8.24 -18.63
CA GLN A 57 -0.24 -8.22 -18.27
C GLN A 57 0.13 -9.35 -17.29
N GLU A 58 -0.82 -9.82 -16.49
CA GLU A 58 -0.58 -10.83 -15.45
C GLU A 58 0.21 -12.05 -15.94
N PRO A 59 -0.15 -12.69 -17.09
CA PRO A 59 0.58 -13.86 -17.57
C PRO A 59 2.07 -13.57 -17.80
N GLY A 60 2.40 -12.39 -18.34
CA GLY A 60 3.79 -11.98 -18.55
C GLY A 60 4.55 -11.81 -17.24
N TRP A 61 3.92 -11.24 -16.21
CA TRP A 61 4.53 -11.12 -14.87
C TRP A 61 4.76 -12.50 -14.24
N ARG A 62 3.81 -13.42 -14.39
CA ARG A 62 3.92 -14.80 -13.89
C ARG A 62 5.06 -15.55 -14.58
N GLU A 63 5.15 -15.47 -15.90
CA GLU A 63 6.23 -16.08 -16.68
C GLU A 63 7.60 -15.52 -16.30
N GLN A 64 7.71 -14.19 -16.16
CA GLN A 64 8.94 -13.54 -15.74
C GLN A 64 9.35 -13.97 -14.33
N SER A 65 8.41 -14.05 -13.39
CA SER A 65 8.68 -14.48 -12.01
C SER A 65 9.16 -15.93 -11.96
N LEU A 66 8.53 -16.82 -12.74
CA LEU A 66 8.95 -18.22 -12.89
C LEU A 66 10.36 -18.34 -13.46
N HIS A 67 10.70 -17.49 -14.42
CA HIS A 67 12.04 -17.44 -15.02
C HIS A 67 13.09 -16.90 -14.03
N ASN A 68 12.76 -15.85 -13.28
CA ASN A 68 13.69 -15.21 -12.33
C ASN A 68 13.98 -16.08 -11.11
N PHE A 69 12.98 -16.81 -10.62
CA PHE A 69 13.06 -17.58 -9.39
C PHE A 69 12.59 -19.04 -9.59
N PRO A 70 13.31 -19.84 -10.40
CA PRO A 70 12.85 -21.18 -10.75
C PRO A 70 12.80 -22.09 -9.51
N GLY A 71 11.62 -22.66 -9.25
CA GLY A 71 11.39 -23.59 -8.13
C GLY A 71 11.26 -22.95 -6.74
N ASP A 72 11.47 -21.63 -6.61
CA ASP A 72 11.22 -20.90 -5.37
C ASP A 72 9.89 -20.15 -5.44
N ALA A 73 8.83 -20.82 -4.97
CA ALA A 73 7.47 -20.28 -5.01
C ALA A 73 7.29 -19.01 -4.17
N TRP A 74 8.08 -18.81 -3.12
CA TRP A 74 8.00 -17.60 -2.30
C TRP A 74 8.52 -16.40 -3.09
N SER A 75 9.74 -16.52 -3.61
CA SER A 75 10.37 -15.44 -4.37
C SER A 75 9.63 -15.13 -5.67
N GLN A 76 8.98 -16.13 -6.29
CA GLN A 76 8.09 -15.91 -7.44
C GLN A 76 6.90 -14.99 -7.11
N ASP A 77 6.26 -15.17 -5.95
CA ASP A 77 5.09 -14.37 -5.57
C ASP A 77 5.49 -12.94 -5.19
N ASP A 78 6.66 -12.78 -4.56
CA ASP A 78 7.25 -11.47 -4.25
C ASP A 78 7.62 -10.70 -5.54
N ASP A 79 8.22 -11.37 -6.53
CA ASP A 79 8.58 -10.76 -7.83
C ASP A 79 7.36 -10.40 -8.68
N PHE A 80 6.34 -11.26 -8.65
CA PHE A 80 5.04 -10.99 -9.25
C PHE A 80 4.42 -9.71 -8.65
N SER A 81 4.37 -9.64 -7.31
CA SER A 81 3.82 -8.50 -6.58
C SER A 81 4.62 -7.21 -6.83
N ALA A 82 5.94 -7.31 -7.03
CA ALA A 82 6.77 -6.17 -7.40
C ALA A 82 6.43 -5.66 -8.82
N SER A 83 6.24 -6.57 -9.77
CA SER A 83 5.84 -6.26 -11.14
C SER A 83 4.45 -5.60 -11.20
N GLU A 84 3.48 -6.16 -10.49
CA GLU A 84 2.13 -5.57 -10.36
C GLU A 84 2.22 -4.15 -9.78
N ARG A 85 2.92 -3.97 -8.64
CA ARG A 85 3.07 -2.65 -8.01
C ARG A 85 3.72 -1.62 -8.93
N SER A 86 4.75 -2.03 -9.68
CA SER A 86 5.42 -1.16 -10.65
C SER A 86 4.45 -0.72 -11.74
N TRP A 87 3.66 -1.64 -12.29
CA TRP A 87 2.65 -1.33 -13.30
C TRP A 87 1.57 -0.40 -12.76
N VAL A 88 1.01 -0.70 -11.58
CA VAL A 88 -0.04 0.10 -10.94
C VAL A 88 0.43 1.53 -10.69
N THR A 89 1.66 1.70 -10.21
CA THR A 89 2.24 3.03 -9.95
C THR A 89 2.41 3.81 -11.25
N GLY A 90 2.89 3.15 -12.30
CA GLY A 90 2.97 3.76 -13.63
C GLY A 90 1.60 4.15 -14.18
N GLU A 91 0.59 3.31 -14.01
CA GLU A 91 -0.76 3.56 -14.51
C GLU A 91 -1.44 4.73 -13.80
N ALA A 92 -1.31 4.77 -12.48
CA ALA A 92 -1.77 5.87 -11.65
C ALA A 92 -1.14 7.20 -12.10
N GLN A 93 0.18 7.20 -12.35
CA GLN A 93 0.89 8.38 -12.85
C GLN A 93 0.42 8.79 -14.25
N ARG A 94 0.28 7.85 -15.19
CA ARG A 94 -0.19 8.16 -16.56
C ARG A 94 -1.57 8.81 -16.58
N ARG A 95 -2.44 8.38 -15.66
CA ARG A 95 -3.84 8.81 -15.62
C ARG A 95 -4.09 9.96 -14.65
N ASP A 96 -3.08 10.37 -13.89
CA ASP A 96 -3.18 11.39 -12.84
C ASP A 96 -4.26 11.03 -11.80
N VAL A 97 -4.30 9.76 -11.39
CA VAL A 97 -5.24 9.24 -10.38
C VAL A 97 -4.48 8.65 -9.20
N PRO A 98 -5.10 8.56 -8.01
CA PRO A 98 -4.51 7.85 -6.88
C PRO A 98 -4.25 6.37 -7.22
N VAL A 99 -3.18 5.81 -6.66
CA VAL A 99 -2.81 4.39 -6.83
C VAL A 99 -3.94 3.45 -6.39
N GLU A 100 -4.70 3.86 -5.38
CA GLU A 100 -5.85 3.12 -4.85
C GLU A 100 -6.98 2.97 -5.88
N GLU A 101 -7.15 3.92 -6.80
CA GLU A 101 -8.15 3.80 -7.88
C GLU A 101 -7.80 2.68 -8.84
N VAL A 102 -6.51 2.52 -9.14
CA VAL A 102 -6.01 1.47 -10.04
C VAL A 102 -6.13 0.10 -9.37
N PHE A 103 -5.73 -0.04 -8.10
CA PHE A 103 -5.93 -1.29 -7.37
C PHE A 103 -7.40 -1.66 -7.23
N ARG A 104 -8.29 -0.68 -6.99
CA ARG A 104 -9.74 -0.93 -6.95
C ARG A 104 -10.27 -1.42 -8.29
N ALA A 105 -9.74 -0.90 -9.40
CA ALA A 105 -10.11 -1.34 -10.75
C ALA A 105 -9.72 -2.81 -10.99
N ILE A 106 -8.50 -3.20 -10.57
CA ILE A 106 -8.01 -4.58 -10.64
C ILE A 106 -8.89 -5.50 -9.79
N ASP A 107 -9.17 -5.11 -8.54
CA ASP A 107 -10.00 -5.92 -7.64
C ASP A 107 -11.45 -6.08 -8.16
N GLU A 108 -12.02 -5.05 -8.78
CA GLU A 108 -13.33 -5.16 -9.45
C GLU A 108 -13.30 -6.11 -10.65
N GLU A 109 -12.24 -6.06 -11.46
CA GLU A 109 -12.06 -7.01 -12.56
C GLU A 109 -11.97 -8.44 -12.02
N LEU A 110 -11.12 -8.70 -11.03
CA LEU A 110 -10.92 -10.02 -10.44
C LEU A 110 -12.22 -10.57 -9.84
N ARG A 111 -12.99 -9.71 -9.18
CA ARG A 111 -14.32 -10.07 -8.65
C ARG A 111 -15.32 -10.38 -9.77
N SER A 112 -15.24 -9.68 -10.90
CA SER A 112 -16.15 -9.85 -12.04
C SER A 112 -15.83 -11.06 -12.92
N SER A 113 -14.55 -11.40 -13.04
CA SER A 113 -14.02 -12.50 -13.88
C SER A 113 -14.26 -13.89 -13.26
N GLY A 114 -14.70 -13.92 -12.00
CA GLY A 114 -14.96 -15.14 -11.25
C GLY A 114 -13.66 -15.77 -10.73
N PRO A 115 -13.74 -16.68 -9.73
CA PRO A 115 -12.55 -17.24 -9.12
C PRO A 115 -11.76 -18.06 -10.14
N VAL A 116 -10.55 -17.62 -10.48
CA VAL A 116 -9.53 -18.50 -11.04
C VAL A 116 -9.31 -19.58 -10.00
N ARG A 117 -9.79 -20.80 -10.27
CA ARG A 117 -9.57 -21.96 -9.40
C ARG A 117 -8.24 -22.57 -9.82
N PRO A 118 -7.10 -22.22 -9.18
CA PRO A 118 -5.90 -22.99 -9.43
C PRO A 118 -6.21 -24.45 -9.07
N PRO A 119 -5.70 -25.43 -9.83
CA PRO A 119 -5.79 -26.82 -9.41
C PRO A 119 -5.10 -26.93 -8.05
N ARG A 120 -5.89 -27.06 -6.99
CA ARG A 120 -5.39 -27.26 -5.63
C ARG A 120 -4.80 -28.66 -5.53
N LYS A 121 -3.55 -28.83 -5.97
CA LYS A 121 -2.74 -29.98 -5.53
C LYS A 121 -2.08 -29.57 -4.22
N ALA A 122 -2.59 -30.10 -3.11
CA ALA A 122 -1.90 -30.04 -1.84
C ALA A 122 -0.64 -30.93 -1.92
N THR A 123 0.47 -30.36 -2.42
CA THR A 123 1.77 -31.05 -2.49
C THR A 123 2.61 -30.82 -1.24
N THR A 124 2.27 -29.83 -0.42
CA THR A 124 2.96 -29.59 0.86
C THR A 124 2.53 -30.65 1.85
N ALA A 125 3.44 -31.57 2.18
CA ALA A 125 3.25 -32.47 3.31
C ALA A 125 2.94 -31.61 4.56
N PRO A 126 1.93 -31.99 5.37
CA PRO A 126 1.62 -31.24 6.58
C PRO A 126 2.88 -31.17 7.44
N CYS A 127 3.40 -29.97 7.67
CA CYS A 127 4.64 -29.75 8.40
C CYS A 127 4.54 -30.02 9.91
N LYS A 128 3.35 -30.44 10.39
CA LYS A 128 3.10 -31.05 11.70
C LYS A 128 1.91 -32.04 11.59
N PRO A 129 1.91 -33.18 12.32
CA PRO A 129 0.67 -33.93 12.51
C PRO A 129 -0.35 -33.00 13.18
N ARG A 130 -1.54 -32.85 12.58
CA ARG A 130 -2.67 -32.26 13.30
C ARG A 130 -2.98 -33.20 14.46
N ALA A 131 -2.99 -32.69 15.69
CA ALA A 131 -3.58 -33.45 16.78
C ALA A 131 -5.03 -33.72 16.37
N PHE A 132 -5.38 -35.00 16.24
CA PHE A 132 -6.76 -35.42 16.12
C PHE A 132 -7.47 -34.88 17.37
N TYR A 133 -8.45 -34.00 17.18
CA TYR A 133 -9.50 -33.83 18.16
C TYR A 133 -10.64 -34.67 17.63
N ASP A 134 -10.87 -35.80 18.31
CA ASP A 134 -12.10 -36.58 18.18
C ASP A 134 -13.31 -35.72 18.58
#